data_AF-A0A2N2ZBC6-F1
#
_entry.id   AF-A0A2N2ZBC6-F1
#
_cell.length_a   1.000
_cell.length_b   1.000
_cell.length_c   1.000
_cell.angle_alpha   90.00
_cell.angle_beta   90.00
_cell.angle_gamma   90.00
#
_symmetry.space_group_name_H-M   'P 1'
#
loop_
_entity.id
_entity.type
_entity.pdbx_description
1 polymer ?
#
loop_
_entity_poly.entity_id
_entity_poly.type
_entity_poly.pdbx_seq_one_letter_code
_entity_poly.pdbx_strand_id
1 'polypeptide(L)'
;KTSTSINYKIKNHVGSFGLIPSFSRTFCGSCNRLRISATGDVITCLYGKPVTNIREVLRANQAKENLKHEIQKAISTRAANGFEAQKLNKGVFENSMTSIGG
;
A
#
# COMPACT_ATOMS: atom_id res chain seq x y z
N LYS A 1 18.39 3.88 -0.35
CA LYS A 1 17.29 3.62 -1.30
C LYS A 1 16.79 2.20 -1.04
N THR A 2 15.62 2.04 -0.43
CA THR A 2 15.00 0.74 -0.17
C THR A 2 14.26 0.27 -1.42
N SER A 3 14.84 -0.71 -2.12
CA SER A 3 14.24 -1.32 -3.32
C SER A 3 13.26 -2.41 -2.91
N THR A 4 12.09 -2.48 -3.56
CA THR A 4 11.13 -3.58 -3.36
C THR A 4 11.65 -4.91 -3.94
N SER A 5 12.53 -4.84 -4.94
CA SER A 5 13.22 -5.99 -5.50
C SER A 5 14.62 -6.15 -4.93
N ILE A 6 15.04 -7.40 -4.77
CA ILE A 6 16.44 -7.78 -4.61
C ILE A 6 17.01 -7.91 -6.02
N ASN A 7 17.99 -7.08 -6.36
CA ASN A 7 18.53 -7.01 -7.72
C ASN A 7 19.79 -7.87 -7.85
N TYR A 8 19.88 -8.60 -8.95
CA TYR A 8 20.98 -9.50 -9.29
C TYR A 8 21.58 -9.10 -10.64
N LYS A 9 22.89 -9.28 -10.77
CA LYS A 9 23.63 -9.14 -12.02
C LYS A 9 24.58 -10.31 -12.17
N ILE A 10 24.51 -10.99 -13.31
CA ILE A 10 25.41 -12.10 -13.62
C ILE A 10 26.70 -11.51 -14.19
N LYS A 11 27.85 -11.97 -13.69
CA LYS A 11 29.16 -11.53 -14.17
C LYS A 11 29.27 -11.76 -15.68
N ASN A 12 29.89 -10.81 -16.39
CA ASN A 12 30.08 -10.82 -17.85
C ASN A 12 28.79 -10.79 -18.70
N HIS A 13 27.63 -10.46 -18.13
CA HIS A 13 26.39 -10.26 -18.87
C HIS A 13 25.96 -8.78 -18.83
N VAL A 14 25.34 -8.33 -19.92
CA VAL A 14 24.89 -6.93 -20.07
C VAL A 14 23.71 -6.63 -19.15
N GLY A 15 22.78 -7.60 -19.01
CA GLY A 15 21.53 -7.42 -18.28
C GLY A 15 21.62 -7.61 -16.76
N SER A 16 20.55 -7.16 -16.09
CA SER A 16 20.27 -7.41 -14.66
C SER A 16 18.81 -7.80 -14.50
N PHE A 17 18.47 -8.51 -13.43
CA PHE A 17 17.10 -8.85 -13.09
C PHE A 17 16.84 -8.62 -11.59
N GLY A 18 15.59 -8.51 -11.20
CA GLY A 18 15.19 -8.31 -9.82
C GLY A 18 14.15 -9.34 -9.38
N LEU A 19 14.29 -9.84 -8.16
CA LEU A 19 13.30 -10.72 -7.52
C LEU A 19 12.49 -9.91 -6.51
N ILE A 20 11.16 -9.95 -6.65
CA ILE A 20 10.22 -9.33 -5.70
C ILE A 20 9.57 -10.46 -4.89
N PRO A 21 9.98 -10.67 -3.62
CA PRO A 21 9.37 -11.68 -2.77
C PRO A 21 8.05 -11.14 -2.21
N SER A 22 7.01 -11.13 -3.05
CA SER A 22 5.69 -10.54 -2.77
C SER A 22 5.02 -11.16 -1.53
N PHE A 23 5.19 -12.46 -1.30
CA PHE A 23 4.59 -13.17 -0.18
C PHE A 23 5.38 -13.02 1.13
N SER A 24 6.71 -12.95 1.05
CA SER A 24 7.56 -12.83 2.24
C SER A 24 7.48 -11.45 2.91
N ARG A 25 6.85 -10.46 2.25
CA ARG A 25 6.51 -9.13 2.81
C ARG A 25 7.71 -8.39 3.43
N THR A 26 8.91 -8.64 2.92
CA THR A 26 10.19 -8.18 3.51
C THR A 26 10.39 -6.67 3.42
N PHE A 27 9.67 -5.99 2.53
CA PHE A 27 9.80 -4.55 2.32
C PHE A 27 8.79 -3.71 3.14
N CYS A 28 7.89 -4.32 3.93
CA CYS A 28 6.87 -3.58 4.67
C CYS A 28 7.46 -2.51 5.61
N GLY A 29 8.59 -2.78 6.26
CA GLY A 29 9.24 -1.83 7.17
C GLY A 29 9.76 -0.55 6.48
N SER A 30 10.00 -0.60 5.17
CA SER A 30 10.42 0.56 4.38
C SER A 30 9.34 1.05 3.38
N CYS A 31 8.15 0.46 3.42
CA CYS A 31 7.06 0.84 2.55
C CYS A 31 6.48 2.19 2.95
N ASN A 32 6.46 3.13 2.00
CA ASN A 32 5.94 4.49 2.14
C ASN A 32 4.81 4.77 1.11
N ARG A 33 4.16 3.71 0.60
CA ARG A 33 3.13 3.82 -0.43
C ARG A 33 1.75 4.05 0.19
N LEU A 34 1.02 5.02 -0.35
CA LEU A 34 -0.41 5.22 -0.17
C LEU A 34 -1.09 5.01 -1.52
N ARG A 35 -2.22 4.30 -1.56
CA ARG A 35 -2.99 4.10 -2.79
C ARG A 35 -4.35 4.78 -2.69
N ILE A 36 -4.85 5.24 -3.82
CA ILE A 36 -6.20 5.77 -3.98
C ILE A 36 -6.85 4.99 -5.12
N SER A 37 -8.03 4.41 -4.89
CA SER A 37 -8.81 3.74 -5.94
C SER A 37 -9.43 4.76 -6.91
N ALA A 38 -9.89 4.30 -8.08
CA ALA A 38 -10.62 5.16 -9.02
C ALA A 38 -11.90 5.77 -8.41
N THR A 39 -12.50 5.11 -7.41
CA THR A 39 -13.68 5.59 -6.67
C THR A 39 -13.32 6.55 -5.52
N GLY A 40 -12.04 6.76 -5.24
CA GLY A 40 -11.54 7.70 -4.23
C GLY A 40 -11.16 7.07 -2.89
N ASP A 41 -11.10 5.74 -2.81
CA ASP A 41 -10.81 5.02 -1.57
C ASP A 41 -9.32 5.02 -1.26
N VAL A 42 -8.96 5.52 -0.09
CA VAL A 42 -7.59 5.51 0.42
C VAL A 42 -7.28 4.15 1.01
N ILE A 43 -6.18 3.55 0.57
CA ILE A 43 -5.72 2.22 0.98
C ILE A 43 -4.24 2.32 1.39
N THR A 44 -3.95 1.90 2.62
CA THR A 44 -2.61 2.04 3.25
C THR A 44 -1.76 0.78 3.16
N CYS A 45 -2.35 -0.35 2.74
CA CYS A 45 -1.67 -1.63 2.58
C CYS A 45 -2.36 -2.48 1.50
N LEU A 46 -1.59 -3.31 0.76
CA LEU A 46 -2.15 -4.29 -0.19
C LEU A 46 -3.15 -5.27 0.45
N TYR A 47 -2.96 -5.54 1.74
CA TYR A 47 -3.75 -6.50 2.52
C TYR A 47 -4.77 -5.81 3.44
N GLY A 48 -4.94 -4.49 3.31
CA GLY A 48 -5.88 -3.71 4.10
C GLY A 48 -7.16 -3.38 3.33
N LYS A 49 -8.21 -2.98 4.06
CA LYS A 49 -9.40 -2.36 3.48
C LYS A 49 -9.20 -0.85 3.26
N PRO A 50 -10.04 -0.22 2.44
CA PRO A 50 -10.21 1.23 2.44
C PRO A 50 -10.36 1.81 3.84
N VAL A 51 -9.67 2.92 4.11
CA VAL A 51 -9.73 3.62 5.40
C VAL A 51 -10.59 4.89 5.35
N THR A 52 -10.69 5.55 4.20
CA THR A 52 -11.51 6.76 3.99
C THR A 52 -11.72 6.98 2.49
N ASN A 53 -12.74 7.76 2.09
CA ASN A 53 -12.98 8.15 0.70
C ASN A 53 -12.66 9.64 0.50
N ILE A 54 -11.54 9.94 -0.15
CA ILE A 54 -11.09 11.33 -0.32
C ILE A 54 -11.94 12.12 -1.33
N ARG A 55 -12.65 11.44 -2.24
CA ARG A 55 -13.51 12.11 -3.22
C ARG A 55 -14.69 12.75 -2.50
N GLU A 56 -15.24 12.11 -1.48
CA GLU A 56 -16.28 12.70 -0.62
C GLU A 56 -15.72 13.88 0.18
N VAL A 57 -14.56 13.71 0.80
CA VAL A 57 -13.88 14.77 1.58
C VAL A 57 -13.63 16.02 0.73
N LEU A 58 -13.18 15.84 -0.51
CA LEU A 58 -12.91 16.93 -1.45
C LEU A 58 -14.17 17.67 -1.92
N ARG A 59 -15.33 17.04 -1.82
CA ARG A 59 -16.63 17.63 -2.23
C ARG A 59 -17.36 18.30 -1.07
N ALA A 60 -16.87 18.13 0.15
CA ALA A 60 -17.40 18.79 1.33
C ALA A 60 -16.85 20.22 1.49
N ASN A 61 -17.48 20.99 2.36
CA ASN A 61 -16.93 22.28 2.80
C ASN A 61 -15.61 22.06 3.57
N GLN A 62 -14.74 23.08 3.58
CA GLN A 62 -13.42 23.02 4.25
C GLN A 62 -12.53 21.84 3.77
N ALA A 63 -12.62 21.53 2.46
CA ALA A 63 -11.97 20.37 1.86
C ALA A 63 -10.46 20.25 2.15
N LYS A 64 -9.73 21.37 2.23
CA LYS A 64 -8.26 21.35 2.39
C LYS A 64 -7.84 20.89 3.78
N GLU A 65 -8.44 21.47 4.82
CA GLU A 65 -8.21 21.12 6.22
C GLU A 65 -8.66 19.67 6.48
N ASN A 66 -9.85 19.30 6.00
CA ASN A 66 -10.40 17.96 6.15
C ASN A 66 -9.54 16.91 5.42
N LEU A 67 -9.06 17.20 4.22
CA LEU A 67 -8.18 16.29 3.47
C LEU A 67 -6.88 16.03 4.23
N LYS A 68 -6.22 17.07 4.73
CA LYS A 68 -4.98 16.93 5.49
C LYS A 68 -5.20 16.03 6.71
N HIS A 69 -6.26 16.29 7.47
CA HIS A 69 -6.63 15.49 8.63
C HIS A 69 -6.86 14.02 8.28
N GLU A 70 -7.67 13.75 7.26
CA GLU A 70 -8.01 12.38 6.85
C GLU A 70 -6.80 11.60 6.33
N ILE A 71 -5.87 12.24 5.61
CA ILE A 71 -4.62 11.60 5.16
C ILE A 71 -3.71 11.30 6.35
N GLN A 72 -3.56 12.23 7.31
CA GLN A 72 -2.76 12.00 8.51
C GLN A 72 -3.31 10.85 9.34
N LYS A 73 -4.64 10.78 9.50
CA LYS A 73 -5.35 9.69 10.17
C LYS A 73 -5.18 8.35 9.44
N ALA A 74 -5.29 8.35 8.11
CA ALA A 74 -5.04 7.16 7.30
C ALA A 74 -3.62 6.61 7.51
N ILE A 75 -2.62 7.49 7.51
CA ILE A 75 -1.22 7.08 7.70
C ILE A 75 -0.96 6.62 9.14
N SER A 76 -1.52 7.28 10.16
CA SER A 76 -1.30 6.92 11.56
C SER A 76 -1.94 5.58 11.96
N THR A 77 -2.96 5.16 11.23
CA THR A 77 -3.66 3.86 11.42
C THR A 77 -3.08 2.74 10.56
N ARG A 78 -2.01 3.00 9.81
CA ARG A 78 -1.32 1.99 8.99
C ARG A 78 -0.71 0.91 9.90
N ALA A 79 -1.05 -0.34 9.64
CA ALA A 79 -0.43 -1.49 10.29
C ALA A 79 1.09 -1.56 10.04
N ALA A 80 1.85 -2.12 10.98
CA ALA A 80 3.31 -2.18 10.89
C ALA A 80 3.79 -3.01 9.70
N ASN A 81 3.04 -4.05 9.33
CA ASN A 81 3.36 -4.91 8.19
C ASN A 81 2.11 -5.57 7.56
N GLY A 82 2.33 -6.26 6.44
CA GLY A 82 1.25 -6.93 5.70
C GLY A 82 0.60 -8.10 6.45
N PHE A 83 1.30 -8.75 7.38
CA PHE A 83 0.72 -9.83 8.22
C PHE A 83 -0.28 -9.28 9.23
N GLU A 84 0.09 -8.19 9.89
CA GLU A 84 -0.82 -7.50 10.80
C GLU A 84 -2.03 -6.93 10.04
N ALA A 85 -1.80 -6.25 8.91
CA ALA A 85 -2.88 -5.73 8.07
C ALA A 85 -3.87 -6.83 7.67
N GLN A 86 -3.37 -8.00 7.24
CA GLN A 86 -4.21 -9.14 6.88
C GLN A 86 -4.99 -9.70 8.07
N LYS A 87 -4.37 -9.79 9.26
CA LYS A 87 -5.02 -10.30 10.47
C LYS A 87 -6.19 -9.41 10.90
N LEU A 88 -6.03 -8.08 10.77
CA LEU A 88 -7.07 -7.09 11.07
C LEU A 88 -8.22 -7.15 10.05
N ASN A 89 -7.94 -7.61 8.84
CA ASN A 89 -8.87 -7.61 7.72
C ASN A 89 -9.22 -9.05 7.28
N LYS A 90 -9.73 -9.87 8.23
CA LYS A 90 -10.20 -11.24 7.93
C LYS A 90 -11.24 -11.22 6.80
N GLY A 91 -11.13 -12.17 5.86
CA GLY A 91 -12.02 -12.28 4.70
C GLY A 91 -11.63 -11.44 3.48
N VAL A 92 -10.56 -10.65 3.53
CA VAL A 92 -10.05 -9.87 2.39
C VAL A 92 -9.21 -10.74 1.47
N PHE A 93 -9.85 -11.71 0.83
CA PHE A 93 -9.28 -12.46 -0.30
C PHE A 93 -10.11 -12.30 -1.58
N GLU A 94 -11.37 -11.88 -1.48
CA GLU A 94 -12.20 -11.57 -2.65
C GLU A 94 -11.71 -10.29 -3.39
N ASN A 95 -11.08 -9.34 -2.68
CA ASN A 95 -10.67 -8.04 -3.25
C ASN A 95 -9.26 -7.57 -2.82
N SER A 96 -8.37 -8.50 -2.44
CA SER A 96 -7.01 -8.12 -2.04
C SER A 96 -6.19 -7.74 -3.27
N MET A 97 -5.52 -6.59 -3.22
CA MET A 97 -4.66 -6.11 -4.31
C MET A 97 -3.46 -7.05 -4.58
N THR A 98 -3.18 -7.97 -3.66
CA THR A 98 -2.23 -9.08 -3.85
C THR A 98 -2.70 -10.10 -4.87
N SER A 99 -4.01 -10.28 -5.03
CA SER A 99 -4.62 -11.24 -5.96
C SER A 99 -4.52 -10.79 -7.41
N ILE A 100 -4.37 -9.48 -7.65
CA ILE A 100 -4.23 -8.88 -8.99
C ILE A 100 -2.77 -8.49 -9.32
N GLY A 101 -1.80 -8.95 -8.53
CA GLY A 101 -0.37 -8.77 -8.82
C GLY A 101 0.22 -7.39 -8.49
N GLY A 102 -0.38 -6.64 -7.55
CA GLY A 102 0.11 -5.32 -7.11
C GLY A 102 1.18 -5.31 -6.02
#